data_AF-X1BUQ8-F1
#
_entry.id   AF-X1BUQ8-F1
#
_cell.length_a   1.000
_cell.length_b   1.000
_cell.length_c   1.000
_cell.angle_alpha   90.00
_cell.angle_beta   90.00
_cell.angle_gamma   90.00
#
_symmetry.space_group_name_H-M   'P 1'
#
loop_
_entity.id
_entity.type
_entity.pdbx_description
1 polymer ?
#
loop_
_entity_poly.entity_id
_entity_poly.type
_entity_poly.pdbx_seq_one_letter_code
_entity_poly.pdbx_strand_id
1 'polypeptide(L)' 'AGLIKLSKGGNFSGRRVVCIVTGTGLKDPGVPERYARAPMELPAELAAVEEVLKFPT' A
#
# COMPACT_ATOMS: atom_id res chain seq x y z
N ALA A 1 -11.02 -4.58 -6.07
CA ALA A 1 -11.53 -5.93 -5.70
C ALA A 1 -12.14 -6.68 -6.90
N GLY A 2 -13.16 -6.14 -7.58
CA GLY A 2 -13.86 -6.85 -8.68
C GLY A 2 -12.98 -7.28 -9.85
N LEU A 3 -12.17 -6.38 -10.39
CA LEU A 3 -11.26 -6.71 -11.51
C LEU A 3 -10.26 -7.81 -11.16
N ILE A 4 -9.63 -7.73 -9.99
CA ILE A 4 -8.70 -8.76 -9.49
C ILE A 4 -9.40 -10.11 -9.31
N LYS A 5 -10.67 -10.13 -8.88
CA LYS A 5 -11.47 -11.36 -8.80
C LYS A 5 -11.69 -11.97 -10.19
N LEU A 6 -12.07 -11.15 -11.16
CA LEU A 6 -12.33 -11.60 -12.53
C LEU A 6 -11.06 -12.05 -13.26
N SER A 7 -9.91 -11.44 -12.99
CA SER A 7 -8.63 -11.80 -13.61
C SER A 7 -8.12 -13.19 -13.21
N LYS A 8 -8.68 -13.80 -12.17
CA LYS A 8 -8.34 -15.19 -11.78
C LYS A 8 -8.88 -16.24 -12.75
N GLY A 9 -9.87 -15.91 -13.58
CA GLY A 9 -10.46 -16.83 -14.56
C GLY A 9 -10.71 -16.23 -15.94
N GLY A 10 -10.61 -14.91 -16.08
CA GLY A 10 -10.76 -14.20 -17.36
C GLY A 10 -9.43 -13.79 -17.96
N ASN A 11 -9.30 -13.90 -19.28
CA ASN A 11 -8.17 -13.36 -20.04
C ASN A 11 -8.48 -11.94 -20.54
N PHE A 12 -7.68 -10.97 -20.13
CA PHE A 12 -7.78 -9.57 -20.53
C PHE A 12 -6.63 -9.11 -21.44
N SER A 13 -5.83 -10.06 -21.96
CA SER A 13 -4.72 -9.75 -22.87
C SER A 13 -5.21 -8.96 -24.09
N GLY A 14 -4.45 -7.93 -24.47
CA GLY A 14 -4.79 -7.04 -25.58
C GLY A 14 -5.98 -6.09 -25.33
N ARG A 15 -6.55 -6.05 -24.12
CA ARG A 15 -7.69 -5.18 -23.79
C ARG A 15 -7.27 -4.05 -22.86
N ARG A 16 -7.92 -2.89 -23.01
CA ARG A 16 -7.83 -1.77 -22.05
C ARG A 16 -9.04 -1.80 -21.12
N VAL A 17 -8.80 -1.82 -19.82
CA VAL A 17 -9.83 -1.79 -18.77
C VAL A 17 -9.65 -0.53 -17.93
N VAL A 18 -10.74 0.18 -17.66
CA VAL A 18 -10.72 1.41 -16.85
C VAL A 18 -11.45 1.16 -15.54
N CYS A 19 -10.80 1.42 -14.41
CA CYS A 19 -11.43 1.41 -13.09
C CYS A 19 -11.60 2.85 -12.61
N ILE A 20 -12.85 3.24 -12.33
CA ILE A 20 -13.15 4.55 -11.77
C ILE A 20 -13.04 4.48 -10.26
N VAL A 21 -12.11 5.23 -9.69
CA VAL A 21 -11.99 5.41 -8.24
C VAL A 21 -12.87 6.60 -7.85
N THR A 22 -14.02 6.32 -7.25
CA THR A 22 -15.09 7.30 -7.04
C THR A 22 -14.85 8.26 -5.87
N GLY A 23 -13.88 7.99 -5.00
CA GLY A 23 -13.58 8.80 -3.82
C GLY A 23 -12.11 8.76 -3.42
N THR A 24 -11.69 9.77 -2.66
CA THR A 24 -10.35 9.86 -2.08
C THR A 24 -10.27 9.05 -0.79
N GLY A 25 -9.08 8.51 -0.48
CA GLY A 25 -8.87 7.75 0.77
C GLY A 25 -9.16 8.56 2.05
N LEU A 26 -8.97 9.88 2.02
CA LEU A 26 -9.23 10.77 3.16
C LEU A 26 -10.71 10.87 3.56
N LYS A 27 -11.65 10.36 2.75
CA LYS A 27 -13.08 10.33 3.11
C LYS A 27 -13.40 9.32 4.22
N ASP A 28 -12.52 8.33 4.43
CA ASP A 28 -12.65 7.33 5.50
C ASP A 28 -11.26 7.07 6.13
N PRO A 29 -10.84 7.93 7.08
CA PRO A 29 -9.52 7.81 7.70
C PRO A 29 -9.39 6.61 8.65
N GLY A 30 -10.51 6.02 9.11
CA GLY A 30 -10.49 4.86 10.00
C GLY A 30 -10.06 3.57 9.29
N VAL A 31 -10.20 3.51 7.96
CA VAL A 31 -9.73 2.36 7.18
C VAL A 31 -8.20 2.25 7.19
N PRO A 32 -7.42 3.29 6.83
CA PRO A 32 -5.97 3.27 6.99
C PRO A 32 -5.49 2.87 8.39
N GLU A 33 -6.13 3.37 9.44
CA GLU A 33 -5.78 3.04 10.83
C GLU A 33 -5.87 1.53 11.13
N ARG A 34 -6.90 0.85 10.60
CA ARG A 34 -7.12 -0.59 10.83
C ARG A 34 -6.11 -1.50 10.10
N TYR A 35 -5.57 -1.05 8.98
CA TYR A 35 -4.70 -1.85 8.12
C TYR A 35 -3.23 -1.43 8.16
N ALA A 36 -2.94 -0.23 8.67
CA ALA A 36 -1.59 0.22 8.90
C ALA A 36 -0.92 -0.65 9.95
N ARG A 37 0.34 -1.01 9.69
CA ARG A 37 1.19 -1.58 10.72
C ARG A 37 1.70 -0.44 11.59
N ALA A 38 1.77 -0.67 12.90
CA ALA A 38 2.45 0.25 13.80
C ALA A 38 3.88 0.49 13.28
N PRO A 39 4.36 1.76 13.28
CA PRO A 39 5.75 2.04 13.00
C PRO A 39 6.68 1.24 13.92
N MET A 40 7.87 0.89 13.44
CA MET A 40 8.90 0.28 14.27
C MET A 40 9.41 1.31 15.28
N GLU A 41 9.46 0.93 16.55
CA GLU A 41 10.12 1.73 17.59
C GLU A 41 11.63 1.52 17.50
N LEU A 42 12.38 2.62 17.44
CA LEU A 42 13.83 2.64 17.36
C LEU A 42 14.42 3.62 18.37
N PRO A 43 15.65 3.37 18.84
CA PRO A 43 16.43 4.36 19.57
C PRO A 43 16.57 5.67 18.77
N ALA A 44 16.70 6.80 19.47
CA ALA A 44 16.74 8.16 18.87
C ALA A 44 18.12 8.52 18.28
N GLU A 45 18.89 7.53 17.88
CA GLU A 45 20.22 7.65 17.30
C GLU A 45 20.14 7.45 15.77
N LEU A 46 20.81 8.33 15.03
CA LEU A 46 20.85 8.28 13.57
C LEU A 46 21.28 6.89 13.04
N ALA A 47 22.32 6.31 13.64
CA ALA A 47 22.83 5.00 13.26
C ALA A 47 21.77 3.88 13.36
N ALA A 48 20.91 3.91 14.38
CA ALA A 48 19.86 2.91 14.58
C ALA A 48 18.77 3.01 13.48
N VAL A 49 18.49 4.22 13.01
CA VAL A 49 17.55 4.47 11.91
C VAL A 49 18.16 4.07 10.56
N GLU A 50 19.41 4.39 10.31
CA GLU A 50 20.12 4.09 9.06
C GLU A 50 20.26 2.58 8.81
N GLU A 51 20.55 1.80 9.85
CA GLU A 51 20.68 0.34 9.77
C GLU A 51 19.39 -0.32 9.26
N VAL A 52 18.23 0.10 9.80
CA VAL A 52 16.92 -0.45 9.43
C VAL A 52 16.50 -0.02 8.02
N LEU A 53 16.80 1.22 7.65
CA LEU A 53 16.46 1.77 6.34
C LEU A 53 17.44 1.36 5.23
N LYS A 54 18.54 0.67 5.58
CA LYS A 54 19.59 0.23 4.66
C LYS A 54 20.18 1.39 3.85
N PHE A 55 20.31 2.56 4.47
CA PHE A 55 21.07 3.65 3.87
C PHE A 55 22.55 3.25 3.84
N PRO A 56 23.29 3.54 2.76
CA PRO A 56 24.75 3.37 2.77
C PRO A 56 25.35 4.30 3.84
N THR A 57 26.09 3.72 4.78
CA THR A 57 26.88 4.43 5.79
C THR A 57 28.14 5.07 5.22
#